data_AF-A0A961X4S9-F1
#
_entry.id   AF-A0A961X4S9-F1
#
_cell.length_a   1.000
_cell.length_b   1.000
_cell.length_c   1.000
_cell.angle_alpha   90.00
_cell.angle_beta   90.00
_cell.angle_gamma   90.00
#
_symmetry.space_group_name_H-M   'P 1'
#
loop_
_entity.id
_entity.type
_entity.pdbx_description
1 polymer ?
#
loop_
_entity_poly.entity_id
_entity_poly.type
_entity_poly.pdbx_seq_one_letter_code
_entity_poly.pdbx_strand_id
1 'polypeptide(L)' 'MTQSVVITTPIINTPFDEPKRHYLFDEDGITNTIIEKRRVSEYYVPIPRAKKKSGQLSFETHQTADRREE' A
#
# COMPACT_ATOMS: atom_id res chain seq x y z
N MET A 1 16.23 2.21 9.35
CA MET A 1 16.30 0.97 10.17
C MET A 1 14.87 0.54 10.35
N THR A 2 14.44 -0.55 9.71
CA THR A 2 13.04 -0.99 9.76
C THR A 2 12.72 -1.48 11.16
N GLN A 3 11.99 -0.69 11.95
CA GLN A 3 11.58 -1.07 13.29
C GLN A 3 10.42 -2.06 13.20
N SER A 4 10.70 -3.33 13.48
CA SER A 4 9.65 -4.35 13.55
C SER A 4 8.75 -4.11 14.77
N VAL A 5 7.50 -3.75 14.54
CA VAL A 5 6.49 -3.60 15.59
C VAL A 5 5.95 -4.99 15.98
N VAL A 6 6.00 -5.32 17.27
CA VAL A 6 5.42 -6.56 17.82
C VAL A 6 4.00 -6.26 18.29
N ILE A 7 3.01 -6.92 17.69
CA ILE A 7 1.59 -6.75 18.02
C ILE A 7 1.15 -7.88 18.95
N THR A 8 0.85 -7.55 20.22
CA THR A 8 0.45 -8.54 21.24
C THR A 8 -0.90 -9.18 20.93
N THR A 9 -1.85 -8.43 20.38
CA THR A 9 -3.21 -8.89 20.05
C THR A 9 -3.48 -8.77 18.55
N PRO A 10 -3.02 -9.73 17.74
CA PRO A 10 -3.09 -9.61 16.27
C PRO A 10 -4.53 -9.65 15.74
N ILE A 11 -5.47 -10.26 16.49
CA ILE A 11 -6.87 -10.39 16.09
C ILE A 11 -7.69 -9.29 16.77
N ILE A 12 -8.14 -8.31 15.98
CA ILE A 12 -8.87 -7.12 16.47
C ILE A 12 -10.33 -7.02 15.98
N ASN A 13 -10.74 -7.91 15.07
CA ASN A 13 -12.10 -7.99 14.55
C ASN A 13 -12.76 -9.31 14.94
N THR A 14 -14.09 -9.31 14.95
CA THR A 14 -14.87 -10.54 15.14
C THR A 14 -14.80 -11.40 13.88
N PRO A 15 -14.88 -12.73 14.00
CA PRO A 15 -14.87 -13.62 12.84
C PRO A 15 -16.22 -13.67 12.11
N PHE A 16 -17.27 -13.11 12.70
CA PHE A 16 -18.65 -13.21 12.20
C PHE A 16 -19.15 -11.90 11.58
N ASP A 17 -18.53 -10.77 11.89
CA ASP A 17 -18.89 -9.48 11.31
C ASP A 17 -17.83 -9.02 10.30
N GLU A 18 -18.20 -8.06 9.45
CA GLU A 18 -17.25 -7.42 8.55
C GLU A 18 -16.14 -6.69 9.34
N PRO A 19 -14.86 -6.78 8.92
CA PRO A 19 -13.76 -6.12 9.60
C PRO A 19 -13.91 -4.59 9.56
N LYS A 20 -14.08 -3.99 10.73
CA LYS A 20 -14.20 -2.54 10.89
C LYS A 20 -12.89 -1.87 11.29
N ARG A 21 -11.90 -2.64 11.76
CA ARG A 21 -10.66 -2.12 12.31
C ARG A 21 -9.45 -2.71 11.59
N HIS A 22 -8.45 -1.88 11.33
CA HIS A 22 -7.25 -2.24 10.60
C HIS A 22 -6.03 -1.63 11.27
N TYR A 23 -4.90 -2.35 11.27
CA TYR A 23 -3.62 -1.76 11.65
C TYR A 23 -3.15 -0.81 10.54
N LEU A 24 -2.75 0.40 10.93
CA LEU A 24 -2.22 1.41 10.01
C LEU A 24 -0.87 0.94 9.45
N PHE A 25 -0.68 1.18 8.15
CA PHE A 25 0.56 0.93 7.45
C PHE A 25 1.20 2.27 7.08
N ASP A 26 2.44 2.50 7.50
CA ASP A 26 3.24 3.67 7.14
C ASP A 26 4.34 3.30 6.13
N GLU A 27 5.26 4.23 5.86
CA GLU A 27 6.37 4.02 4.92
C GLU A 27 7.36 2.94 5.38
N ASP A 28 7.46 2.71 6.69
CA ASP A 28 8.39 1.75 7.30
C ASP A 28 7.73 0.38 7.55
N GLY A 29 6.39 0.29 7.57
CA GLY A 29 5.65 -0.97 7.63
C GLY A 29 4.35 -0.91 8.44
N ILE A 30 4.05 -2.01 9.13
CA ILE A 30 2.86 -2.12 9.98
C ILE A 30 3.09 -1.44 11.34
N THR A 31 2.11 -0.67 11.78
CA THR A 31 2.12 0.01 13.09
C THR A 31 1.15 -0.64 14.07
N ASN A 32 1.23 -0.27 15.35
CA ASN A 32 0.26 -0.68 16.38
C ASN A 32 -0.95 0.28 16.47
N THR A 33 -1.10 1.18 15.51
CA THR A 33 -2.21 2.14 15.48
C THR A 33 -3.40 1.52 14.74
N ILE A 34 -4.59 1.59 15.34
CA ILE A 34 -5.81 1.03 14.76
C ILE A 34 -6.63 2.15 14.11
N ILE A 35 -7.05 1.93 12.86
CA ILE A 35 -7.90 2.82 12.07
C ILE A 35 -9.18 2.10 11.62
N GLU A 36 -10.25 2.87 11.37
CA GLU A 36 -11.56 2.31 10.97
C GLU A 36 -11.71 2.11 9.45
N LYS A 37 -10.79 2.67 8.65
CA LYS A 37 -10.81 2.58 7.20
C LYS A 37 -9.75 1.59 6.71
N ARG A 38 -10.06 0.82 5.67
CA ARG A 38 -9.08 -0.01 4.96
C ARG A 38 -8.17 0.89 4.12
N ARG A 39 -6.86 0.60 4.10
CA ARG A 39 -5.93 1.27 3.17
C ARG A 39 -6.38 1.10 1.72
N VAL A 40 -6.21 2.14 0.92
CA VAL A 40 -6.44 2.04 -0.52
C VAL A 40 -5.42 1.06 -1.10
N SER A 41 -5.85 0.23 -2.06
CA SER A 41 -4.95 -0.71 -2.72
C SER A 41 -4.04 0.05 -3.68
N GLU A 42 -2.87 0.44 -3.20
CA GLU A 42 -1.82 1.00 -4.04
C GLU A 42 -0.73 -0.05 -4.25
N TYR A 43 -0.45 -0.34 -5.52
CA TYR A 43 0.64 -1.20 -5.94
C TYR A 43 1.58 -0.39 -6.82
N TYR A 44 2.76 -0.09 -6.28
CA TYR A 44 3.85 0.44 -7.09
C TYR A 44 4.65 -0.72 -7.67
N VAL A 45 4.33 -1.11 -8.90
CA VAL A 45 5.20 -2.01 -9.67
C VAL A 45 6.20 -1.13 -10.40
N PRO A 46 7.50 -1.14 -10.03
CA PRO A 46 8.49 -0.40 -10.77
C PRO A 46 8.53 -0.95 -12.20
N ILE A 47 8.17 -0.12 -13.19
CA ILE A 47 8.27 -0.51 -14.60
C ILE A 47 9.77 -0.62 -14.92
N PRO A 48 10.28 -1.83 -15.18
CA PRO A 48 11.70 -1.98 -15.50
C PRO A 48 11.97 -1.25 -16.82
N ARG A 49 13.09 -0.54 -16.89
CA ARG A 49 13.50 0.10 -18.14
C ARG A 49 13.69 -0.96 -19.23
N ALA A 50 13.33 -0.63 -20.46
CA ALA A 50 13.55 -1.50 -21.59
C ALA A 50 15.05 -1.87 -21.70
N LYS A 51 15.34 -3.18 -21.82
CA LYS A 51 16.73 -3.67 -21.98
C LYS A 51 17.32 -3.33 -23.35
N LYS A 52 16.48 -3.15 -24.37
CA LYS A 52 16.87 -2.79 -25.73
C LYS A 52 16.72 -1.28 -25.92
N LYS A 53 17.70 -0.62 -26.54
CA LYS A 53 17.66 0.81 -26.89
C LYS A 53 16.73 1.13 -28.09
N SER A 54 15.68 0.35 -28.30
CA SER A 54 14.61 0.75 -29.21
C SER A 54 13.75 1.79 -28.48
N GLY A 55 13.29 2.82 -29.19
CA GLY A 55 12.41 3.85 -28.61
C GLY A 55 11.27 3.21 -27.82
N GLN A 56 11.16 3.57 -26.55
CA GLN A 56 10.08 3.10 -25.69
C GLN A 56 8.77 3.69 -26.23
N LEU A 57 7.82 2.83 -26.63
CA LEU A 57 6.47 3.29 -26.94
C LEU A 57 5.88 3.90 -25.66
N SER A 58 5.63 5.20 -25.70
CA SER A 58 4.88 5.90 -24.66
C SER A 58 3.43 5.46 -24.78
N PHE A 59 3.01 4.53 -23.93
CA PHE A 59 1.59 4.31 -23.71
C PHE A 59 1.09 5.47 -22.86
N GLU A 60 -0.01 6.11 -23.29
CA GLU A 60 -0.80 7.00 -22.44
C GLU A 60 -1.46 6.16 -21.33
N THR A 61 -0.66 5.73 -20.37
CA THR A 61 -1.18 5.16 -19.14
C THR A 61 -1.83 6.33 -18.40
N HIS A 62 -3.16 6.32 -18.26
CA HIS A 62 -3.97 7.32 -17.54
C HIS A 62 -3.63 7.49 -16.05
N GLN A 63 -2.45 7.05 -15.59
CA GLN A 63 -1.96 7.35 -14.26
C GLN A 63 -1.33 8.75 -14.27
N THR A 64 -2.19 9.75 -14.33
CA THR A 64 -1.84 11.15 -14.09
C THR A 64 -1.30 11.26 -12.65
N ALA A 65 -0.21 12.01 -12.48
CA ALA A 65 0.43 12.30 -11.19
C ALA A 65 -0.52 12.91 -10.13
N ASP A 66 -1.71 13.33 -10.56
CA ASP A 66 -2.85 13.82 -9.78
C ASP A 66 -3.28 12.91 -8.61
N ARG A 67 -3.00 11.60 -8.69
CA ARG A 67 -3.40 10.64 -7.64
C ARG A 67 -2.52 10.65 -6.38
N ARG A 68 -1.34 11.29 -6.38
CA ARG A 68 -0.45 11.35 -5.20
C ARG A 68 -0.87 12.39 -4.14
N GLU A 69 -1.91 13.18 -4.37
CA GLU A 69 -2.30 14.31 -3.50
C GLU A 69 -3.56 14.07 -2.63
N GLU A 70 -4.12 12.85 -2.56
CA GLU A 70 -5.26 12.56 -1.65
C GLU A 70 -4.85 12.02 -0.28
#